data_AF-A0A2P4SBA7-F1
#
_entry.id   AF-A0A2P4SBA7-F1
#
_cell.length_a   1.000
_cell.length_b   1.000
_cell.length_c   1.000
_cell.angle_alpha   90.00
_cell.angle_beta   90.00
_cell.angle_gamma   90.00
#
_symmetry.space_group_name_H-M   'P 1'
#
loop_
_entity.id
_entity.type
_entity.pdbx_description
1 polymer ?
#
loop_
_entity_poly.entity_id
_entity_poly.type
_entity_poly.pdbx_seq_one_letter_code
_entity_poly.pdbx_strand_id
1 'polypeptide(L)'
;MCARERLLGDVLCFLHHTRRELTENQEASLLHTLCRASYLGMQKSTRWFRNWVKEAWQCLPKSRDCCLELVPSDNSCKIRLITPSEYTFTIEMTLGVQLDESGTFLSID
;
A
#
# COMPACT_ATOMS: atom_id res chain seq x y z
N MET A 1 -15.19 -17.10 -11.68
CA MET A 1 -14.42 -16.93 -10.43
C MET A 1 -13.11 -17.69 -10.52
N CYS A 2 -11.98 -16.98 -10.59
CA CYS A 2 -10.65 -17.59 -10.57
C CYS A 2 -10.22 -17.96 -9.13
N ALA A 3 -9.10 -18.70 -9.00
CA ALA A 3 -8.59 -19.15 -7.70
C ALA A 3 -8.38 -18.00 -6.69
N ARG A 4 -7.89 -16.84 -7.17
CA ARG A 4 -7.68 -15.65 -6.35
C ARG A 4 -8.98 -15.08 -5.79
N GLU A 5 -10.04 -15.02 -6.59
CA GLU A 5 -11.35 -14.51 -6.16
C GLU A 5 -11.99 -15.45 -5.13
N ARG A 6 -11.82 -16.76 -5.31
CA ARG A 6 -12.28 -17.76 -4.33
C ARG A 6 -11.56 -17.64 -2.99
N LEU A 7 -10.27 -17.31 -3.01
CA LEU A 7 -9.45 -17.15 -1.80
C LEU A 7 -9.81 -15.88 -1.03
N LEU A 8 -9.95 -14.76 -1.74
CA LEU A 8 -10.17 -13.45 -1.11
C LEU A 8 -11.66 -13.18 -0.83
N GLY A 9 -12.58 -13.78 -1.60
CA GLY A 9 -14.02 -13.76 -1.36
C GLY A 9 -14.72 -12.45 -1.74
N ASP A 10 -14.17 -11.31 -1.35
CA ASP A 10 -14.69 -9.96 -1.62
C ASP A 10 -13.97 -9.23 -2.78
N VAL A 11 -12.91 -9.85 -3.31
CA VAL A 11 -12.10 -9.26 -4.39
C VAL A 11 -12.38 -9.91 -5.75
N LEU A 12 -12.86 -9.10 -6.70
CA LEU A 12 -12.97 -9.42 -8.12
C LEU A 12 -11.59 -9.45 -8.80
N CYS A 13 -11.40 -10.37 -9.75
CA CYS A 13 -10.16 -10.54 -10.50
C CYS A 13 -10.13 -9.66 -11.75
N PHE A 14 -9.05 -8.88 -11.88
CA PHE A 14 -8.86 -7.92 -12.97
C PHE A 14 -8.76 -8.54 -14.38
N LEU A 15 -8.38 -9.81 -14.47
CA LEU A 15 -8.27 -10.52 -15.76
C LEU A 15 -9.62 -11.04 -16.26
N HIS A 16 -10.61 -11.16 -15.37
CA HIS A 16 -11.88 -11.83 -15.67
C HIS A 16 -13.11 -10.93 -15.59
N HIS A 17 -12.96 -9.71 -15.07
CA HIS A 17 -14.05 -8.72 -14.99
C HIS A 17 -13.71 -7.44 -15.73
N THR A 18 -14.71 -6.82 -16.31
CA THR A 18 -14.58 -5.54 -17.02
C THR A 18 -14.35 -4.39 -16.04
N ARG A 19 -13.74 -3.30 -16.52
CA ARG A 19 -13.54 -2.07 -15.72
C ARG A 19 -14.84 -1.53 -15.12
N ARG A 20 -15.96 -1.65 -15.84
CA ARG A 20 -17.28 -1.23 -15.37
C ARG A 20 -17.73 -2.07 -14.17
N GLU A 21 -17.68 -3.39 -14.28
CA GLU A 21 -18.04 -4.31 -13.19
C GLU A 21 -17.17 -4.08 -11.94
N LEU A 22 -15.88 -3.80 -12.14
CA LEU A 22 -14.93 -3.48 -11.06
C LEU A 22 -15.16 -2.11 -10.42
N THR A 23 -15.87 -1.19 -11.09
CA THR A 23 -16.18 0.15 -10.55
C THR A 23 -17.56 0.18 -9.87
N GLU A 24 -18.50 -0.61 -10.37
CA GLU A 24 -19.89 -0.65 -9.89
C GLU A 24 -20.08 -1.60 -8.71
N ASN A 25 -19.38 -2.74 -8.68
CA ASN A 25 -19.64 -3.82 -7.73
C ASN A 25 -18.55 -3.98 -6.64
N GLN A 26 -17.52 -3.15 -6.66
CA GLN A 26 -16.53 -3.06 -5.60
C GLN A 26 -16.58 -1.66 -4.98
N GLU A 27 -16.51 -1.59 -3.64
CA GLU A 27 -16.13 -0.35 -2.95
C GLU A 27 -14.87 0.24 -3.61
N ALA A 28 -14.74 1.57 -3.64
CA ALA A 28 -13.67 2.33 -4.32
C ALA A 28 -12.43 1.47 -4.57
N SER A 29 -12.41 0.82 -5.74
CA SER A 29 -11.62 -0.40 -5.87
C SER A 29 -10.15 -0.11 -5.62
N LEU A 30 -9.42 -1.11 -5.12
CA LEU A 30 -7.97 -1.05 -5.00
C LEU A 30 -7.34 -0.53 -6.31
N LEU A 31 -7.99 -0.76 -7.46
CA LEU A 31 -7.66 -0.17 -8.76
C LEU A 31 -7.80 1.35 -8.82
N HIS A 32 -8.93 1.93 -8.40
CA HIS A 32 -9.08 3.37 -8.44
C HIS A 32 -8.04 4.06 -7.55
N THR A 33 -7.74 3.42 -6.42
CA THR A 33 -6.81 3.90 -5.39
C THR A 33 -5.34 3.74 -5.80
N LEU A 34 -4.95 2.57 -6.35
CA LEU A 34 -3.55 2.23 -6.62
C LEU A 34 -3.18 2.29 -8.11
N CYS A 35 -4.11 2.07 -9.03
CA CYS A 35 -3.81 1.99 -10.46
C CYS A 35 -3.95 3.33 -11.20
N ARG A 36 -3.14 3.49 -12.24
CA ARG A 36 -3.29 4.49 -13.29
C ARG A 36 -3.69 3.76 -14.58
N ALA A 37 -4.95 3.91 -14.99
CA ALA A 37 -5.56 3.10 -16.04
C ALA A 37 -5.42 1.60 -15.75
N SER A 38 -4.68 0.85 -16.57
CA SER A 38 -4.49 -0.61 -16.46
C SER A 38 -3.23 -1.04 -15.71
N TYR A 39 -2.42 -0.10 -15.22
CA TYR A 39 -1.15 -0.40 -14.56
C TYR A 39 -1.18 0.03 -13.10
N LEU A 40 -0.47 -0.71 -12.24
CA LEU A 40 -0.24 -0.29 -10.87
C LEU A 40 0.56 1.03 -10.90
N GLY A 41 -0.04 2.09 -10.38
CA GLY A 41 0.58 3.41 -10.37
C GLY A 41 1.50 3.51 -9.16
N MET A 42 2.80 3.59 -9.38
CA MET A 42 3.80 3.73 -8.32
C MET A 42 3.44 4.83 -7.31
N GLN A 43 3.31 6.08 -7.77
CA GLN A 43 3.01 7.21 -6.89
C GLN A 43 1.69 7.05 -6.12
N LYS A 44 0.66 6.49 -6.76
CA LYS A 44 -0.63 6.21 -6.12
C LYS A 44 -0.48 5.16 -5.02
N SER A 45 0.26 4.09 -5.32
CA SER A 45 0.50 2.98 -4.40
C SER A 45 1.34 3.41 -3.21
N THR A 46 2.43 4.13 -3.45
CA THR A 46 3.29 4.69 -2.40
C THR A 46 2.52 5.69 -1.54
N ARG A 47 1.71 6.58 -2.14
CA ARG A 47 0.87 7.53 -1.40
C ARG A 47 -0.19 6.82 -0.54
N TRP A 48 -0.87 5.84 -1.10
CA TRP A 48 -1.86 5.04 -0.36
C TRP A 48 -1.20 4.36 0.84
N PHE A 49 -0.06 3.71 0.63
CA PHE A 49 0.65 3.03 1.70
C PHE A 49 1.16 4.00 2.78
N ARG A 50 1.68 5.17 2.40
CA ARG A 50 2.08 6.22 3.35
C ARG A 50 0.92 6.66 4.25
N ASN A 51 -0.27 6.84 3.68
CA ASN A 51 -1.47 7.17 4.46
C ASN A 51 -1.83 6.01 5.38
N TRP A 52 -1.80 4.77 4.89
CA TRP A 52 -2.10 3.60 5.69
C TRP A 52 -1.15 3.41 6.87
N VAL A 53 0.16 3.60 6.67
CA VAL A 53 1.17 3.60 7.75
C VAL A 53 0.85 4.65 8.80
N LYS A 54 0.43 5.86 8.39
CA LYS A 54 0.07 6.93 9.32
C LYS A 54 -1.16 6.57 10.15
N GLU A 55 -2.21 6.01 9.53
CA GLU A 55 -3.41 5.57 10.24
C GLU A 55 -3.11 4.40 11.18
N ALA A 56 -2.38 3.39 10.70
CA ALA A 56 -1.97 2.23 11.49
C ALA A 56 -1.11 2.64 12.70
N TRP A 57 -0.24 3.65 12.53
CA TRP A 57 0.55 4.19 13.64
C TRP A 57 -0.32 4.66 14.80
N GLN A 58 -1.44 5.34 14.53
CA GLN A 58 -2.34 5.84 15.57
C GLN A 58 -2.94 4.69 16.41
N CYS A 59 -3.06 3.49 15.84
CA CYS A 59 -3.57 2.32 16.55
C CYS A 59 -2.52 1.65 17.46
N LEU A 60 -1.23 1.96 17.31
CA LEU A 60 -0.17 1.35 18.11
C LEU A 60 -0.01 2.05 19.47
N PRO A 61 0.21 1.31 20.57
CA PRO A 61 0.46 1.93 21.88
C PRO A 61 1.60 2.94 21.88
N LYS A 62 2.63 2.71 21.04
CA LYS A 62 3.82 3.56 20.92
C LYS A 62 3.56 4.93 20.30
N SER A 63 2.42 5.16 19.66
CA SER A 63 2.07 6.49 19.14
C SER A 63 1.84 7.54 20.21
N ARG A 64 1.60 7.11 21.46
CA ARG A 64 1.43 8.01 22.61
C ARG A 64 2.73 8.63 23.09
N ASP A 65 3.83 7.89 22.92
CA ASP A 65 5.14 8.26 23.43
C ASP A 65 6.07 8.74 22.31
N CYS A 66 5.91 8.21 21.10
CA CYS A 66 6.77 8.50 19.96
C CYS A 66 6.02 9.28 18.87
N CYS A 67 6.69 10.26 18.28
CA CYS A 67 6.20 10.99 17.12
C CYS A 67 6.61 10.28 15.82
N LEU A 68 5.67 10.16 14.88
CA LEU A 68 5.94 9.69 13.52
C LEU A 68 5.77 10.85 12.54
N GLU A 69 6.82 11.13 11.78
CA GLU A 69 6.78 12.07 10.66
C GLU A 69 6.92 11.32 9.32
N LEU A 70 6.09 11.70 8.35
CA LEU A 70 6.24 11.26 6.97
C LEU A 70 7.26 12.14 6.25
N VAL A 71 8.38 11.55 5.83
CA VAL A 71 9.43 12.26 5.10
C VAL A 71 9.09 12.28 3.61
N PRO A 72 9.23 13.40 2.88
CA PRO A 72 9.03 13.44 1.43
C PRO A 72 9.89 12.37 0.73
N SER A 73 9.26 11.59 -0.13
CA SER A 73 9.90 10.60 -0.99
C SER A 73 8.94 10.30 -2.14
N ASP A 74 9.49 10.15 -3.35
CA ASP A 74 8.70 9.96 -4.56
C ASP A 74 8.15 8.53 -4.68
N ASN A 75 9.00 7.55 -4.37
CA ASN A 75 8.71 6.14 -4.67
C ASN A 75 8.72 5.24 -3.41
N SER A 76 9.23 5.73 -2.29
CA SER A 76 9.26 5.00 -1.01
C SER A 76 8.38 5.63 0.08
N CYS A 77 8.00 4.81 1.07
CA CYS A 77 7.46 5.31 2.33
C CYS A 77 8.61 5.48 3.32
N LYS A 78 9.07 6.72 3.44
CA LYS A 78 10.08 7.10 4.41
C LYS A 78 9.42 7.73 5.62
N ILE A 79 9.64 7.15 6.79
CA ILE A 79 9.14 7.64 8.07
C ILE A 79 10.30 7.96 8.99
N ARG A 80 10.11 8.98 9.81
CA ARG A 80 11.01 9.35 10.89
C ARG A 80 10.28 9.14 12.21
N LEU A 81 10.88 8.36 13.09
CA LEU A 81 10.40 8.12 14.44
C LEU A 81 11.25 8.91 15.42
N ILE A 82 10.60 9.74 16.22
CA ILE A 82 11.23 10.55 17.27
C ILE A 82 10.73 9.99 18.60
N THR A 83 11.67 9.55 19.43
CA THR A 83 11.39 8.99 20.76
C THR A 83 11.34 10.10 21.84
N PRO A 84 10.77 9.85 23.03
CA PRO A 84 10.80 10.80 24.15
C PRO A 84 12.21 11.24 24.56
N SER A 85 13.21 10.39 24.33
CA SER A 85 14.62 10.64 24.60
C SER A 85 15.34 11.40 23.47
N GLU A 86 14.59 12.00 22.53
CA GLU A 86 15.10 12.72 21.35
C GLU A 86 15.92 11.86 20.37
N TYR A 87 16.00 10.54 20.58
CA TYR A 87 16.56 9.64 19.58
C TYR A 87 15.63 9.60 18.37
N THR A 88 16.25 9.80 17.22
CA THR A 88 15.57 9.81 15.93
C THR A 88 16.05 8.65 15.08
N PHE A 89 15.12 7.88 14.53
CA PHE A 89 15.40 6.80 13.59
C PHE A 89 14.62 7.03 12.30
N THR A 90 15.23 6.74 11.16
CA THR A 90 14.57 6.81 9.86
C THR A 90 14.40 5.41 9.31
N ILE A 91 13.18 5.08 8.88
CA ILE A 91 12.85 3.80 8.26
C ILE A 91 12.38 4.11 6.84
N GLU A 92 12.92 3.38 5.87
CA GLU A 92 12.54 3.47 4.48
C GLU A 92 11.95 2.13 4.04
N MET A 93 10.71 2.18 3.56
CA MET A 93 9.97 1.01 3.09
C MET A 93 9.67 1.17 1.61
N THR A 94 10.06 0.17 0.82
CA THR A 94 9.69 0.04 -0.58
C THR A 94 8.59 -1.00 -0.74
N LEU A 95 7.73 -0.80 -1.75
CA LEU A 95 6.67 -1.73 -2.07
C LEU A 95 7.15 -2.65 -3.20
N GLY A 96 6.93 -3.96 -3.04
CA GLY A 96 7.25 -4.96 -4.06
C GLY A 96 6.00 -5.73 -4.48
N VAL A 97 5.92 -6.07 -5.76
CA VAL A 97 4.89 -7.00 -6.27
C VAL A 97 5.58 -8.29 -6.65
N GLN A 98 5.09 -9.40 -6.10
CA GLN A 98 5.56 -10.71 -6.48
C GLN A 98 5.15 -11.03 -7.92
N LEU A 99 6.11 -11.37 -8.77
CA LEU A 99 5.88 -11.62 -10.20
C LEU A 99 5.23 -13.00 -10.44
N ASP A 100 5.67 -14.00 -9.68
CA ASP A 100 5.23 -15.39 -9.78
C ASP A 100 5.50 -16.15 -8.46
N GLU A 101 5.19 -17.44 -8.43
CA GLU A 101 5.42 -18.30 -7.26
C GLU A 101 6.91 -18.56 -6.95
N SER A 102 7.85 -18.06 -7.77
CA SER A 102 9.29 -18.24 -7.56
C SER A 102 9.87 -17.39 -6.42
N GLY A 103 9.07 -16.48 -5.86
CA GLY A 103 9.53 -15.52 -4.86
C GLY A 103 10.30 -14.34 -5.46
N THR A 104 10.21 -14.14 -6.78
CA THR A 104 10.76 -12.96 -7.45
C THR A 104 9.85 -11.76 -7.25
N PHE A 105 10.40 -10.63 -6.81
CA PHE A 105 9.67 -9.39 -6.60
C PHE A 105 10.14 -8.30 -7.56
N LEU A 106 9.19 -7.60 -8.17
CA LEU A 106 9.43 -6.33 -8.82
C LEU A 106 9.34 -5.24 -7.77
N SER A 107 10.44 -4.52 -7.56
CA SER A 107 10.42 -3.33 -6.71
C SER A 107 9.71 -2.19 -7.44
N ILE A 108 8.95 -1.42 -6.67
CA ILE A 108 8.36 -0.17 -7.12
C ILE A 108 9.37 0.94 -6.74
N ASP A 109 10.42 1.07 -7.56
CA ASP A 109 11.54 2.02 -7.39
C ASP A 109 11.40 3.29 -8.23
#